data_AF-A0A8B5WDY7-F1
#
_entry.id   AF-A0A8B5WDY7-F1
#
_cell.length_a   1.000
_cell.length_b   1.000
_cell.length_c   1.000
_cell.angle_alpha   90.00
_cell.angle_beta   90.00
_cell.angle_gamma   90.00
#
_symmetry.space_group_name_H-M   'P 1'
#
loop_
_entity.id
_entity.type
_entity.pdbx_description
1 polymer ?
#
loop_
_entity_poly.entity_id
_entity_poly.type
_entity_poly.pdbx_seq_one_letter_code
_entity_poly.pdbx_strand_id
1 'polypeptide(L)'
;MTTLLLNKPFRVLSQFTDPEGRLTLADFVAQPGVYAAGRLDYDSEGLLILTDDGRLKTRLADPRHGTEKVYLAQVEGRPEVAALKRLATGVQLKDGPTRPAGVRLLPRAPGWLWKREPPVAPRAGKPTAWLEITLSEGRNRQVRRMTAAVGLPTLRLIRTRIGDYHLADLKPGQWRQA
;
A
#
# COMPACT_ATOMS: atom_id res chain seq x y z
N MET A 1 -7.38 -17.96 -17.49
CA MET A 1 -7.31 -17.28 -16.18
C MET A 1 -6.60 -15.97 -16.40
N THR A 2 -7.22 -14.89 -15.98
CA THR A 2 -6.76 -13.51 -16.21
C THR A 2 -6.23 -12.96 -14.90
N THR A 3 -5.00 -12.45 -14.91
CA THR A 3 -4.42 -11.72 -13.77
C THR A 3 -3.83 -10.42 -14.28
N LEU A 4 -4.28 -9.30 -13.73
CA LEU A 4 -3.81 -7.97 -14.05
C LEU A 4 -3.14 -7.34 -12.84
N LEU A 5 -2.09 -6.57 -13.10
CA LEU A 5 -1.41 -5.73 -12.13
C LEU A 5 -1.75 -4.28 -12.45
N LEU A 6 -2.48 -3.63 -11.56
CA LEU A 6 -2.86 -2.22 -11.67
C LEU A 6 -2.02 -1.39 -10.70
N ASN A 7 -1.50 -0.25 -11.17
CA ASN A 7 -1.04 0.82 -10.28
C ASN A 7 -2.24 1.70 -9.90
N LYS A 8 -2.92 1.38 -8.80
CA LYS A 8 -4.13 2.10 -8.36
C LYS A 8 -3.79 3.55 -7.98
N PRO A 9 -4.43 4.56 -8.58
CA PRO A 9 -4.26 5.96 -8.17
C PRO A 9 -4.79 6.25 -6.76
N PHE A 10 -4.41 7.41 -6.24
CA PHE A 10 -4.94 7.95 -4.98
C PHE A 10 -6.42 8.30 -5.15
N ARG A 11 -7.23 8.11 -4.09
CA ARG A 11 -8.68 8.39 -4.11
C ARG A 11 -9.46 7.62 -5.18
N VAL A 12 -9.09 6.34 -5.34
CA VAL A 12 -9.82 5.37 -6.18
C VAL A 12 -10.21 4.19 -5.31
N LEU A 13 -11.46 3.75 -5.39
CA LEU A 13 -11.94 2.59 -4.65
C LEU A 13 -11.41 1.29 -5.26
N SER A 14 -11.12 0.29 -4.41
CA SER A 14 -10.74 -1.06 -4.85
C SER A 14 -11.98 -1.91 -5.20
N GLN A 15 -12.88 -1.38 -6.02
CA GLN A 15 -14.09 -2.03 -6.52
C GLN A 15 -14.54 -1.40 -7.84
N PHE A 16 -15.41 -2.05 -8.59
CA PHE A 16 -15.89 -1.61 -9.92
C PHE A 16 -17.21 -0.82 -9.88
N THR A 17 -17.86 -0.72 -8.72
CA THR A 17 -19.16 -0.08 -8.59
C THR A 17 -19.15 0.79 -7.34
N ASP A 18 -19.64 2.02 -7.46
CA ASP A 18 -19.80 2.93 -6.33
C ASP A 18 -21.09 3.75 -6.47
N PRO A 19 -22.04 3.64 -5.52
CA PRO A 19 -23.30 4.39 -5.59
C PRO A 19 -23.13 5.88 -5.28
N GLU A 20 -21.99 6.30 -4.71
CA GLU A 20 -21.72 7.68 -4.30
C GLU A 20 -20.92 8.48 -5.35
N GLY A 21 -20.64 7.91 -6.52
CA GLY A 21 -19.99 8.60 -7.64
C GLY A 21 -18.49 8.85 -7.47
N ARG A 22 -17.81 8.13 -6.58
CA ARG A 22 -16.34 8.20 -6.43
C ARG A 22 -15.67 7.41 -7.55
N LEU A 23 -14.41 7.73 -7.85
CA LEU A 23 -13.62 6.96 -8.82
C LEU A 23 -13.43 5.50 -8.35
N THR A 24 -13.54 4.59 -9.32
CA THR A 24 -13.54 3.14 -9.15
C THR A 24 -12.48 2.49 -10.05
N LEU A 25 -12.40 1.16 -10.02
CA LEU A 25 -11.54 0.40 -10.93
C LEU A 25 -12.06 0.43 -12.38
N ALA A 26 -13.37 0.66 -12.59
CA ALA A 26 -13.97 0.70 -13.91
C ALA A 26 -13.45 1.87 -14.76
N ASP A 27 -13.01 2.95 -14.10
CA ASP A 27 -12.41 4.13 -14.75
C ASP A 27 -11.02 3.86 -15.34
N PHE A 28 -10.39 2.74 -14.98
CA PHE A 28 -9.01 2.40 -15.37
C PHE A 28 -8.88 1.05 -16.08
N VAL A 29 -9.81 0.12 -15.81
CA VAL A 29 -9.71 -1.28 -16.28
C VAL A 29 -10.99 -1.66 -17.00
N ALA A 30 -10.90 -1.79 -18.33
CA ALA A 30 -12.02 -2.22 -19.18
C ALA A 30 -12.21 -3.75 -19.21
N GLN A 31 -11.25 -4.54 -18.71
CA GLN A 31 -11.32 -6.00 -18.70
C GLN A 31 -12.47 -6.47 -17.79
N PRO A 32 -13.50 -7.16 -18.34
CA PRO A 32 -14.58 -7.69 -17.54
C PRO A 32 -14.14 -8.95 -16.75
N GLY A 33 -14.90 -9.26 -15.70
CA GLY A 33 -14.79 -10.53 -14.96
C GLY A 33 -13.62 -10.65 -13.98
N VAL A 34 -12.80 -9.60 -13.83
CA VAL A 34 -11.70 -9.57 -12.85
C VAL A 34 -12.10 -8.83 -11.58
N TYR A 35 -11.60 -9.29 -10.43
CA TYR A 35 -11.87 -8.68 -9.13
C TYR A 35 -10.59 -8.50 -8.33
N ALA A 36 -10.61 -7.56 -7.38
CA ALA A 36 -9.45 -7.31 -6.51
C ALA A 36 -9.08 -8.55 -5.67
N ALA A 37 -7.85 -9.04 -5.83
CA ALA A 37 -7.22 -10.04 -4.99
C ALA A 37 -6.45 -9.36 -3.85
N GLY A 38 -7.20 -9.00 -2.81
CA GLY A 38 -6.71 -8.17 -1.70
C GLY A 38 -6.91 -6.68 -1.98
N ARG A 39 -7.69 -6.02 -1.13
CA ARG A 39 -8.05 -4.62 -1.32
C ARG A 39 -6.88 -3.69 -0.96
N LEU A 40 -6.92 -2.49 -1.52
CA LEU A 40 -6.11 -1.36 -1.13
C LEU A 40 -7.05 -0.21 -0.69
N ASP A 41 -6.69 0.50 0.36
CA ASP A 41 -7.55 1.58 0.86
C ASP A 41 -7.74 2.69 -0.18
N TYR A 42 -8.87 3.40 -0.10
CA TYR A 42 -9.19 4.53 -0.97
C TYR A 42 -8.06 5.57 -1.03
N ASP A 43 -7.45 5.88 0.12
CA ASP A 43 -6.38 6.85 0.30
C ASP A 43 -4.95 6.27 0.12
N SER A 44 -4.84 5.04 -0.37
CA SER A 44 -3.55 4.39 -0.66
C SER A 44 -3.36 4.20 -2.17
N GLU A 45 -2.12 4.07 -2.61
CA GLU A 45 -1.72 4.01 -4.02
C GLU A 45 -0.92 2.74 -4.33
N GLY A 46 -0.71 2.44 -5.62
CA GLY A 46 0.21 1.41 -6.06
C GLY A 46 -0.45 0.07 -6.34
N LEU A 47 0.33 -1.00 -6.21
CA LEU A 47 0.04 -2.32 -6.74
C LEU A 47 -1.26 -2.91 -6.17
N LEU A 48 -2.19 -3.16 -7.08
CA LEU A 48 -3.42 -3.90 -6.87
C LEU A 48 -3.48 -5.04 -7.89
N ILE A 49 -3.72 -6.26 -7.40
CA ILE A 49 -3.89 -7.44 -8.26
C ILE A 49 -5.37 -7.60 -8.54
N LEU A 50 -5.74 -7.74 -9.81
CA LEU A 50 -7.10 -8.06 -10.25
C LEU A 50 -7.08 -9.42 -10.93
N THR A 51 -8.00 -10.32 -10.60
CA THR A 51 -8.02 -11.66 -11.19
C THR A 51 -9.41 -12.28 -11.21
N ASP A 52 -9.62 -13.20 -12.15
CA ASP A 52 -10.76 -14.13 -12.17
C ASP A 52 -10.48 -15.44 -11.40
N ASP A 53 -9.23 -15.68 -10.97
CA ASP A 53 -8.84 -16.89 -10.23
C ASP A 53 -9.17 -16.78 -8.74
N GLY A 54 -10.21 -17.52 -8.32
CA GLY A 54 -10.63 -17.61 -6.92
C GLY A 54 -9.57 -18.21 -5.98
N ARG A 55 -8.67 -19.07 -6.48
CA ARG A 55 -7.58 -19.65 -5.67
C ARG A 55 -6.53 -18.60 -5.38
N LEU A 56 -6.09 -17.85 -6.40
CA LEU A 56 -5.17 -16.73 -6.24
C LEU A 56 -5.76 -15.66 -5.30
N LYS A 57 -7.03 -15.31 -5.48
CA LYS A 57 -7.75 -14.36 -4.60
C LYS A 57 -7.69 -14.79 -3.13
N THR A 58 -8.05 -16.03 -2.84
CA THR A 58 -8.03 -16.57 -1.47
C THR A 58 -6.63 -16.58 -0.89
N ARG A 59 -5.64 -17.04 -1.67
CA ARG A 59 -4.24 -17.09 -1.25
C ARG A 59 -3.69 -15.72 -0.85
N LEU A 60 -3.94 -14.71 -1.67
CA LEU A 60 -3.44 -13.34 -1.44
C LEU A 60 -4.19 -12.60 -0.33
N ALA A 61 -5.47 -12.91 -0.13
CA ALA A 61 -6.30 -12.29 0.91
C ALA A 61 -6.10 -12.92 2.29
N ASP A 62 -5.78 -14.20 2.38
CA ASP A 62 -5.64 -14.90 3.65
C ASP A 62 -4.31 -14.57 4.36
N PRO A 63 -4.36 -13.93 5.56
CA PRO A 63 -3.17 -13.56 6.31
C PRO A 63 -2.27 -14.73 6.72
N ARG A 64 -2.80 -15.96 6.73
CA ARG A 64 -2.04 -17.18 7.11
C ARG A 64 -0.99 -17.56 6.08
N HIS A 65 -1.17 -17.20 4.82
CA HIS A 65 -0.18 -17.49 3.77
C HIS A 65 1.08 -16.61 3.88
N GLY A 66 1.08 -15.60 4.76
CA GLY A 66 2.29 -14.83 5.03
C GLY A 66 2.81 -14.02 3.84
N THR A 67 2.00 -13.82 2.79
CA THR A 67 2.46 -13.20 1.55
C THR A 67 2.99 -11.81 1.81
N GLU A 68 4.30 -11.65 1.59
CA GLU A 68 5.01 -10.40 1.82
C GLU A 68 4.46 -9.28 0.94
N LYS A 69 4.34 -8.10 1.54
CA LYS A 69 3.90 -6.88 0.88
C LYS A 69 4.89 -5.79 1.22
N VAL A 70 5.42 -5.14 0.20
CA VAL A 70 6.37 -4.02 0.36
C VAL A 70 5.65 -2.73 0.09
N TYR A 71 5.86 -1.76 0.97
CA TYR A 71 5.24 -0.45 0.93
C TYR A 71 6.30 0.64 0.99
N LEU A 72 6.07 1.72 0.26
CA LEU A 72 6.70 3.01 0.52
C LEU A 72 5.70 3.87 1.31
N ALA A 73 6.13 4.32 2.48
CA ALA A 73 5.37 5.21 3.33
C ALA A 73 6.09 6.54 3.47
N GLN A 74 5.46 7.62 3.01
CA GLN A 74 5.88 8.97 3.40
C GLN A 74 5.27 9.28 4.75
N VAL A 75 6.11 9.56 5.74
CA VAL A 75 5.70 9.87 7.11
C VAL A 75 6.03 11.31 7.46
N GLU A 76 5.24 11.90 8.35
CA GLU A 76 5.58 13.19 8.95
C GLU A 76 6.51 12.99 10.15
N GLY A 77 7.49 13.88 10.30
CA GLY A 77 8.50 13.84 11.36
C GLY A 77 9.85 13.29 10.89
N ARG A 78 10.79 13.16 11.84
CA ARG A 78 12.11 12.59 11.62
C ARG A 78 12.15 11.19 12.25
N PRO A 79 12.32 10.12 11.46
CA PRO A 79 12.41 8.78 12.01
C PRO A 79 13.71 8.58 12.79
N GLU A 80 13.61 8.50 14.11
CA GLU A 80 14.74 8.15 14.97
C GLU A 80 14.99 6.65 14.98
N VAL A 81 16.23 6.26 15.29
CA VAL A 81 16.65 4.84 15.37
C VAL A 81 15.74 4.02 16.28
N ALA A 82 15.31 4.59 17.42
CA ALA A 82 14.41 3.92 18.35
C ALA A 82 13.02 3.65 17.74
N ALA A 83 12.46 4.61 17.00
CA ALA A 83 11.17 4.45 16.33
C ALA A 83 11.24 3.39 15.21
N LEU A 84 12.32 3.40 14.42
CA LEU A 84 12.56 2.39 13.38
C LEU A 84 12.71 0.99 13.97
N LYS A 85 13.46 0.85 15.07
CA LYS A 85 13.61 -0.43 15.79
C LYS A 85 12.26 -0.94 16.30
N ARG A 86 11.45 -0.08 16.93
CA ARG A 86 10.10 -0.46 17.40
C ARG A 86 9.19 -0.92 16.26
N LEU A 87 9.21 -0.25 15.11
CA LEU A 87 8.47 -0.70 13.94
C LEU A 87 8.93 -2.08 13.45
N ALA A 88 10.25 -2.31 13.45
CA ALA A 88 10.83 -3.56 12.96
C ALA A 88 10.57 -4.75 13.89
N THR A 89 10.65 -4.55 15.21
CA THR A 89 10.40 -5.62 16.20
C THR A 89 8.92 -5.92 16.38
N GLY A 90 8.06 -4.95 16.08
CA GLY A 90 6.62 -5.03 16.26
C GLY A 90 6.10 -4.05 17.31
N VAL A 91 4.87 -3.59 17.11
CA VAL A 91 4.20 -2.60 17.96
C VAL A 91 2.85 -3.12 18.45
N GLN A 92 2.44 -2.69 19.65
CA GLN A 92 1.11 -2.98 20.16
C GLN A 92 0.08 -2.09 19.45
N LEU A 93 -0.90 -2.71 18.79
CA LEU A 93 -2.08 -2.05 18.24
C LEU A 93 -3.34 -2.48 19.02
N LYS A 94 -4.48 -1.85 18.74
CA LYS A 94 -5.77 -2.15 19.40
C LYS A 94 -6.20 -3.62 19.25
N ASP A 95 -5.88 -4.23 18.12
CA ASP A 95 -6.16 -5.61 17.72
C ASP A 95 -4.97 -6.55 18.01
N GLY A 96 -4.05 -6.17 18.91
CA GLY A 96 -2.92 -7.01 19.35
C GLY A 96 -1.54 -6.56 18.84
N PRO A 97 -0.46 -7.27 19.24
CA PRO A 97 0.89 -7.00 18.75
C PRO A 97 1.00 -7.29 17.25
N THR A 98 1.83 -6.53 16.53
CA THR A 98 2.18 -6.86 15.13
C THR A 98 3.31 -7.87 15.08
N ARG A 99 3.40 -8.61 13.98
CA ARG A 99 4.57 -9.42 13.66
C ARG A 99 5.79 -8.50 13.38
N PRO A 100 7.02 -9.03 13.47
CA PRO A 100 8.20 -8.33 12.98
C PRO A 100 8.04 -7.91 11.51
N ALA A 101 8.65 -6.77 11.17
CA ALA A 101 8.55 -6.16 9.86
C ALA A 101 9.93 -5.74 9.35
N GLY A 102 10.12 -5.79 8.03
CA GLY A 102 11.26 -5.10 7.41
C GLY A 102 11.00 -3.60 7.43
N VAL A 103 11.93 -2.80 7.95
CA VAL A 103 11.80 -1.34 8.01
C VAL A 103 13.11 -0.70 7.62
N ARG A 104 13.07 0.15 6.59
CA ARG A 104 14.25 0.84 6.07
C ARG A 104 13.95 2.31 5.85
N LEU A 105 14.77 3.18 6.42
CA LEU A 105 14.74 4.61 6.12
C LEU A 105 15.37 4.83 4.74
N LEU A 106 14.66 5.56 3.88
CA LEU A 106 15.18 5.98 2.59
C LEU A 106 15.77 7.39 2.68
N PRO A 107 16.92 7.65 2.05
CA PRO A 107 17.54 8.98 2.08
C PRO A 107 16.70 10.04 1.35
N ARG A 108 15.91 9.63 0.36
CA ARG A 108 14.98 10.48 -0.41
C ARG A 108 13.90 9.63 -1.08
N ALA A 109 12.88 10.28 -1.61
CA ALA A 109 11.90 9.64 -2.49
C ALA A 109 12.62 8.98 -3.69
N PRO A 110 12.21 7.78 -4.13
CA PRO A 110 12.78 7.17 -5.33
C PRO A 110 12.53 8.02 -6.58
N GLY A 111 13.48 8.08 -7.51
CA GLY A 111 13.38 8.93 -8.71
C GLY A 111 12.27 8.53 -9.69
N TRP A 112 11.82 7.28 -9.64
CA TRP A 112 10.70 6.77 -10.45
C TRP A 112 9.32 7.16 -9.90
N LEU A 113 9.27 7.72 -8.68
CA LEU A 113 8.02 7.97 -7.98
C LEU A 113 7.24 9.14 -8.60
N TRP A 114 5.97 8.90 -8.93
CA TRP A 114 5.08 9.93 -9.49
C TRP A 114 4.64 10.96 -8.45
N LYS A 115 4.28 12.16 -8.93
CA LYS A 115 3.61 13.19 -8.14
C LYS A 115 2.19 12.73 -7.78
N ARG A 116 1.79 12.92 -6.52
CA ARG A 116 0.42 12.64 -6.09
C ARG A 116 -0.47 13.84 -6.35
N GLU A 117 -1.72 13.61 -6.75
CA GLU A 117 -2.75 14.63 -6.82
C GLU A 117 -3.95 14.28 -5.91
N PRO A 118 -4.35 15.17 -4.98
CA PRO A 118 -3.61 16.37 -4.56
C PRO A 118 -2.25 16.03 -3.92
N PRO A 119 -1.30 16.97 -3.91
CA PRO A 119 0.01 16.76 -3.30
C PRO A 119 -0.10 16.46 -1.81
N VAL A 120 0.99 15.96 -1.23
CA VAL A 120 1.12 15.80 0.22
C VAL A 120 1.31 17.17 0.85
N ALA A 121 0.44 17.52 1.80
CA ALA A 121 0.50 18.74 2.57
C ALA A 121 0.83 18.40 4.04
N PRO A 122 2.12 18.36 4.44
CA PRO A 122 2.50 18.19 5.84
C PRO A 122 2.11 19.44 6.64
N ARG A 123 2.03 19.30 7.97
CA ARG A 123 1.84 20.46 8.86
C ARG A 123 3.01 21.44 8.71
N ALA A 124 2.72 22.73 8.79
CA ALA A 124 3.72 23.79 8.63
C ALA A 124 4.95 23.54 9.52
N GLY A 125 6.14 23.62 8.92
CA GLY A 125 7.42 23.39 9.60
C GLY A 125 7.73 21.94 9.98
N LYS A 126 6.86 20.96 9.70
CA LYS A 126 7.15 19.55 9.95
C LYS A 126 7.89 18.92 8.77
N PRO A 127 9.07 18.29 9.00
CA PRO A 127 9.75 17.55 7.95
C PRO A 127 8.97 16.28 7.58
N THR A 128 9.30 15.69 6.44
CA THR A 128 8.81 14.36 6.05
C THR A 128 9.97 13.44 5.75
N ALA A 129 9.74 12.13 5.87
CA ALA A 129 10.70 11.09 5.54
C ALA A 129 10.02 9.95 4.79
N TRP A 130 10.81 9.14 4.10
CA TRP A 130 10.34 7.96 3.38
C TRP A 130 10.82 6.69 4.05
N LEU A 131 9.90 5.79 4.34
CA LEU A 131 10.17 4.46 4.85
C LEU A 131 9.79 3.42 3.80
N GLU A 132 10.62 2.41 3.62
CA GLU A 132 10.22 1.15 3.02
C GLU A 132 9.84 0.18 4.14
N ILE A 133 8.63 -0.38 4.06
CA ILE A 133 8.07 -1.27 5.08
C ILE A 133 7.62 -2.56 4.40
N THR A 134 8.13 -3.69 4.90
CA THR A 134 7.78 -5.03 4.42
C THR A 134 6.99 -5.76 5.50
N LEU A 135 5.77 -6.18 5.17
CA LEU A 135 4.88 -6.90 6.08
C LEU A 135 4.53 -8.29 5.52
N SER A 136 4.51 -9.29 6.38
CA SER A 136 3.99 -10.64 6.11
C SER A 136 2.57 -10.85 6.67
N GLU A 137 1.91 -9.78 7.09
CA GLU A 137 0.50 -9.76 7.51
C GLU A 137 -0.25 -8.60 6.86
N GLY A 138 -1.58 -8.58 6.99
CA GLY A 138 -2.46 -7.67 6.26
C GLY A 138 -3.65 -7.18 7.09
N ARG A 139 -3.39 -6.64 8.29
CA ARG A 139 -4.47 -6.08 9.13
C ARG A 139 -5.00 -4.77 8.55
N ASN A 140 -6.23 -4.42 8.89
CA ASN A 140 -6.85 -3.18 8.42
C ASN A 140 -5.93 -1.96 8.70
N ARG A 141 -5.61 -1.18 7.66
CA ARG A 141 -4.78 0.04 7.75
C ARG A 141 -3.44 -0.13 8.49
N GLN A 142 -2.88 -1.34 8.50
CA GLN A 142 -1.79 -1.72 9.41
C GLN A 142 -0.58 -0.78 9.35
N VAL A 143 -0.03 -0.49 8.17
CA VAL A 143 1.14 0.40 8.03
C VAL A 143 0.88 1.76 8.68
N ARG A 144 -0.27 2.37 8.39
CA ARG A 144 -0.63 3.69 8.93
C ARG A 144 -0.74 3.68 10.45
N ARG A 145 -1.34 2.62 11.01
CA ARG A 145 -1.47 2.44 12.46
C ARG A 145 -0.12 2.19 13.13
N MET A 146 0.75 1.39 12.50
CA MET A 146 2.10 1.13 12.99
C MET A 146 2.93 2.40 13.04
N THR A 147 2.99 3.16 11.93
CA THR A 147 3.82 4.39 11.91
C THR A 147 3.26 5.44 12.87
N ALA A 148 1.93 5.57 13.00
CA ALA A 148 1.32 6.46 14.00
C ALA A 148 1.66 6.05 15.45
N ALA A 149 1.70 4.75 15.76
CA ALA A 149 2.03 4.23 17.11
C ALA A 149 3.49 4.50 17.55
N VAL A 150 4.35 4.91 16.62
CA VAL A 150 5.72 5.35 16.90
C VAL A 150 5.92 6.87 16.68
N GLY A 151 4.83 7.63 16.52
CA GLY A 151 4.89 9.09 16.37
C GLY A 151 5.19 9.59 14.96
N LEU A 152 5.09 8.73 13.94
CA LEU A 152 5.39 9.03 12.53
C LEU A 152 4.14 8.84 11.65
N PRO A 153 3.10 9.68 11.75
CA PRO A 153 1.86 9.47 11.00
C PRO A 153 2.12 9.42 9.48
N THR A 154 1.53 8.44 8.80
CA THR A 154 1.67 8.26 7.35
C THR A 154 0.86 9.30 6.58
N LEU A 155 1.54 10.06 5.72
CA LEU A 155 0.98 11.05 4.81
C LEU A 155 0.64 10.48 3.42
N ARG A 156 1.42 9.51 2.95
CA ARG A 156 1.27 8.84 1.65
C ARG A 156 1.70 7.38 1.79
N LEU A 157 0.94 6.47 1.19
CA LEU A 157 1.21 5.03 1.26
C LEU A 157 1.07 4.41 -0.12
N ILE A 158 2.13 3.72 -0.55
CA ILE A 158 2.22 3.12 -1.88
C ILE A 158 2.65 1.68 -1.73
N ARG A 159 1.84 0.72 -2.19
CA ARG A 159 2.25 -0.68 -2.22
C ARG A 159 3.05 -0.92 -3.51
N THR A 160 4.28 -1.39 -3.39
CA THR A 160 5.18 -1.60 -4.54
C THR A 160 5.32 -3.08 -4.93
N ARG A 161 5.03 -3.99 -4.00
CA ARG A 161 5.17 -5.44 -4.20
C ARG A 161 4.14 -6.24 -3.41
N ILE A 162 3.70 -7.37 -3.97
CA ILE A 162 2.91 -8.42 -3.30
C ILE A 162 3.47 -9.76 -3.76
N GLY A 163 4.17 -10.50 -2.89
CA GLY A 163 4.86 -11.73 -3.28
C GLY A 163 5.77 -11.50 -4.48
N ASP A 164 5.56 -12.23 -5.57
CA ASP A 164 6.35 -12.12 -6.80
C ASP A 164 5.86 -11.03 -7.77
N TYR A 165 4.77 -10.34 -7.43
CA TYR A 165 4.22 -9.27 -8.26
C TYR A 165 4.82 -7.92 -7.88
N HIS A 166 5.32 -7.20 -8.88
CA HIS A 166 5.99 -5.91 -8.73
C HIS A 166 5.27 -4.83 -9.52
N LEU A 167 5.25 -3.62 -8.96
CA LEU A 167 4.75 -2.42 -9.63
C LEU A 167 5.56 -2.09 -10.90
N ALA A 168 6.87 -2.36 -10.89
CA ALA A 168 7.79 -2.11 -11.99
C ALA A 168 7.68 -0.67 -12.52
N ASP A 169 7.46 -0.50 -13.82
CA ASP A 169 7.39 0.77 -14.55
C ASP A 169 5.95 1.31 -14.71
N LEU A 170 4.93 0.57 -14.24
CA LEU A 170 3.52 0.98 -14.33
C LEU A 170 3.30 2.37 -13.72
N LYS A 171 2.79 3.31 -14.53
CA LYS A 171 2.35 4.62 -14.06
C LYS A 171 0.96 4.53 -13.42
N PRO A 172 0.57 5.51 -12.58
CA PRO A 172 -0.77 5.53 -11.98
C PRO A 172 -1.87 5.36 -13.02
N GLY A 173 -2.83 4.49 -12.74
CA GLY A 173 -3.96 4.17 -13.63
C GLY A 173 -3.63 3.16 -14.71
N GLN A 174 -2.35 2.88 -14.97
CA GLN A 174 -1.95 1.84 -15.92
C GLN A 174 -2.05 0.46 -15.28
N TRP A 175 -2.39 -0.50 -16.12
CA TRP A 175 -2.36 -1.91 -15.80
C TRP A 175 -1.64 -2.71 -16.88
N ARG A 176 -1.16 -3.89 -16.51
CA ARG A 176 -0.64 -4.90 -17.43
C ARG A 176 -1.12 -6.28 -17.04
N GLN A 177 -1.09 -7.21 -17.98
CA GLN A 177 -1.23 -8.62 -17.65
C GLN A 177 0.01 -9.12 -16.89
N ALA A 178 -0.22 -9.97 -15.89
CA ALA A 178 0.83 -10.56 -15.07
C ALA A 178 1.60 -11.65 -15.81
#